data_AF-A0A432QFS6-F1
#
_entry.id   AF-A0A432QFS6-F1
#
_cell.length_a   1.000
_cell.length_b   1.000
_cell.length_c   1.000
_cell.angle_alpha   90.00
_cell.angle_beta   90.00
_cell.angle_gamma   90.00
#
_symmetry.space_group_name_H-M   'P 1'
#
loop_
_entity.id
_entity.type
_entity.pdbx_description
1 polymer ?
#
loop_
_entity_poly.entity_id
_entity_poly.type
_entity_poly.pdbx_seq_one_letter_code
_entity_poly.pdbx_strand_id
1 'polypeptide(L)'
;MAKQHLHLDSDNTILYADLSQRLKNKLHTLPDKPEETAENTLAALWHYANNTHLSVHAASHTPLVSLDKNKHSLLISLVETRIKGTPLAYITGRQNFMGLELLCNEAALIPRKETELLAEACLQHLLAATESSGSANVLDLFTGSGNLPLCFKKRVSQAQVFGADLSEKAITLAQKNAEFLGLQVQFLVSDMFSAFTDAKFTSYFDLISGAPPYISSANVDKMADEISGHEPSMAFEAGPFGIKFFTQMIKESPRLLKPRGKLLFEVGLGQGEGIAKRLKKNKSYENIRRIRDENGNVRVLEARLAG
;
A
#
# COMPACT_ATOMS: atom_id res chain seq x y z
N MET A 1 4.16 -20.60 -15.95
CA MET A 1 4.57 -21.04 -14.59
C MET A 1 5.97 -21.61 -14.68
N ALA A 2 6.98 -20.88 -14.23
CA ALA A 2 8.33 -21.41 -14.13
C ALA A 2 8.35 -22.45 -13.00
N LYS A 3 8.75 -23.69 -13.29
CA LYS A 3 9.08 -24.65 -12.24
C LYS A 3 10.22 -24.04 -11.44
N GLN A 4 9.96 -23.59 -10.21
CA GLN A 4 11.05 -23.35 -9.26
C GLN A 4 11.86 -24.65 -9.20
N HIS A 5 13.14 -24.59 -9.55
CA HIS A 5 14.02 -25.74 -9.38
C HIS A 5 14.20 -25.95 -7.88
N LEU A 6 13.38 -26.86 -7.32
CA LEU A 6 13.44 -27.25 -5.92
C LEU A 6 14.73 -28.04 -5.71
N HIS A 7 15.77 -27.38 -5.20
CA HIS A 7 17.00 -28.04 -4.74
C HIS A 7 16.82 -28.52 -3.29
N LEU A 8 15.78 -29.33 -3.07
CA LEU A 8 15.42 -29.87 -1.76
C LEU A 8 15.87 -31.32 -1.64
N ASP A 9 16.23 -31.74 -0.43
CA ASP A 9 16.42 -33.17 -0.13
C ASP A 9 15.09 -33.93 -0.16
N SER A 10 15.14 -35.27 -0.02
CA SER A 10 13.96 -36.13 -0.12
C SER A 10 12.88 -35.77 0.91
N ASP A 11 13.28 -35.50 2.15
CA ASP A 11 12.36 -35.24 3.26
C ASP A 11 11.69 -33.87 3.09
N ASN A 12 12.46 -32.86 2.70
CA ASN A 12 11.96 -31.53 2.36
C ASN A 12 11.06 -31.55 1.13
N THR A 13 11.35 -32.38 0.12
CA THR A 13 10.51 -32.53 -1.08
C THR A 13 9.13 -33.09 -0.72
N ILE A 14 9.08 -34.11 0.14
CA ILE A 14 7.82 -34.70 0.61
C ILE A 14 7.03 -33.69 1.44
N LEU A 15 7.69 -33.00 2.39
CA LEU A 15 7.05 -31.98 3.22
C LEU A 15 6.49 -30.82 2.38
N TYR A 16 7.26 -30.33 1.42
CA TYR A 16 6.83 -29.25 0.53
C TYR A 16 5.59 -29.65 -0.27
N ALA A 17 5.56 -30.87 -0.82
CA ALA A 17 4.42 -31.37 -1.58
C ALA A 17 3.14 -31.47 -0.71
N ASP A 18 3.26 -31.99 0.51
CA ASP A 18 2.14 -32.10 1.46
C ASP A 18 1.58 -30.71 1.83
N LEU A 19 2.45 -29.79 2.25
CA LEU A 19 2.03 -28.45 2.66
C LEU A 19 1.49 -27.62 1.49
N SER A 20 2.04 -27.78 0.29
CA SER A 20 1.54 -27.14 -0.92
C SER A 20 0.12 -27.61 -1.23
N GLN A 21 -0.13 -28.91 -1.15
CA GLN A 21 -1.48 -29.46 -1.36
C GLN A 21 -2.46 -28.98 -0.29
N ARG A 22 -2.02 -28.89 0.97
CA ARG A 22 -2.84 -28.38 2.06
C ARG A 22 -3.23 -26.92 1.85
N LEU A 23 -2.30 -26.07 1.44
CA LEU A 23 -2.57 -24.68 1.11
C LEU A 23 -3.52 -24.58 -0.09
N LYS A 24 -3.33 -25.35 -1.16
CA LYS A 24 -4.28 -25.37 -2.30
C LYS A 24 -5.71 -25.69 -1.89
N ASN A 25 -5.88 -26.57 -0.91
CA ASN A 25 -7.19 -27.00 -0.47
C ASN A 25 -7.87 -26.02 0.50
N LYS A 26 -7.09 -25.22 1.25
CA LYS A 26 -7.61 -24.44 2.39
C LYS A 26 -7.33 -22.94 2.33
N LEU A 27 -6.39 -22.49 1.52
CA LEU A 27 -6.05 -21.08 1.39
C LEU A 27 -7.06 -20.40 0.47
N HIS A 28 -7.62 -19.29 0.93
CA HIS A 28 -8.46 -18.41 0.13
C HIS A 28 -7.66 -17.16 -0.23
N THR A 29 -7.18 -17.08 -1.47
CA THR A 29 -6.48 -15.89 -1.98
C THR A 29 -7.47 -14.74 -2.17
N LEU A 30 -7.15 -13.57 -1.62
CA LEU A 30 -7.97 -12.36 -1.79
C LEU A 30 -7.75 -11.74 -3.18
N PRO A 31 -8.78 -11.15 -3.82
CA PRO A 31 -8.66 -10.55 -5.16
C PRO A 31 -7.62 -9.43 -5.26
N ASP A 32 -7.35 -8.73 -4.15
CA ASP A 32 -6.41 -7.62 -4.05
C ASP A 32 -4.97 -8.04 -3.66
N LYS A 33 -4.76 -9.35 -3.46
CA LYS A 33 -3.46 -10.00 -3.25
C LYS A 33 -3.28 -11.22 -4.16
N PRO A 34 -3.42 -11.05 -5.50
CA PRO A 34 -3.42 -12.17 -6.45
C PRO A 34 -2.12 -12.99 -6.46
N GLU A 35 -1.03 -12.42 -5.95
CA GLU A 35 0.28 -13.07 -5.83
C GLU A 35 0.37 -14.10 -4.68
N GLU A 36 -0.54 -14.06 -3.70
CA GLU A 36 -0.61 -15.02 -2.57
C GLU A 36 -1.24 -16.36 -2.98
N THR A 37 -0.68 -16.97 -4.03
CA THR A 37 -0.97 -18.35 -4.43
C THR A 37 -0.40 -19.34 -3.40
N ALA A 38 -0.95 -20.55 -3.33
CA ALA A 38 -0.48 -21.59 -2.42
C ALA A 38 1.04 -21.83 -2.52
N GLU A 39 1.58 -21.88 -3.74
CA GLU A 39 3.02 -22.04 -3.99
C GLU A 39 3.84 -20.87 -3.49
N ASN A 40 3.45 -19.63 -3.81
CA ASN A 40 4.18 -18.44 -3.40
C ASN A 40 4.10 -18.22 -1.89
N THR A 41 2.94 -18.46 -1.29
CA THR A 41 2.73 -18.44 0.16
C THR A 41 3.66 -19.44 0.83
N LEU A 42 3.70 -20.69 0.35
CA LEU A 42 4.60 -21.70 0.92
C LEU A 42 6.06 -21.28 0.78
N ALA A 43 6.47 -20.76 -0.38
CA ALA A 43 7.83 -20.27 -0.59
C ALA A 43 8.22 -19.18 0.42
N ALA A 44 7.33 -18.21 0.69
CA ALA A 44 7.59 -17.15 1.66
C ALA A 44 7.70 -17.69 3.10
N LEU A 45 6.80 -18.59 3.51
CA LEU A 45 6.86 -19.24 4.82
C LEU A 45 8.08 -20.14 4.98
N TRP A 46 8.53 -20.77 3.89
CA TRP A 46 9.72 -21.60 3.85
C TRP A 46 10.99 -20.79 4.09
N HIS A 47 11.13 -19.65 3.39
CA HIS A 47 12.22 -18.71 3.61
C HIS A 47 12.19 -18.15 5.04
N TYR A 48 11.01 -17.83 5.55
CA TYR A 48 10.84 -17.35 6.92
C TYR A 48 11.28 -18.41 7.96
N ALA A 49 10.89 -19.68 7.78
CA ALA A 49 11.36 -20.77 8.63
C ALA A 49 12.90 -20.94 8.57
N ASN A 50 13.52 -20.51 7.47
CA ASN A 50 14.97 -20.39 7.31
C ASN A 50 15.57 -19.07 7.83
N ASN A 51 14.84 -18.30 8.64
CA ASN A 51 15.23 -16.99 9.17
C ASN A 51 15.50 -15.93 8.08
N THR A 52 14.94 -16.12 6.88
CA THR A 52 15.05 -15.17 5.79
C THR A 52 13.68 -14.52 5.54
N HIS A 53 13.55 -13.25 5.91
CA HIS A 53 12.30 -12.52 5.79
C HIS A 53 12.16 -11.95 4.37
N LEU A 54 11.21 -12.48 3.61
CA LEU A 54 10.89 -12.04 2.25
C LEU A 54 9.39 -11.83 2.10
N SER A 55 9.02 -10.83 1.32
CA SER A 55 7.67 -10.69 0.77
C SER A 55 7.36 -11.86 -0.14
N VAL A 56 6.08 -12.12 -0.37
CA VAL A 56 5.63 -13.16 -1.29
C VAL A 56 6.21 -13.00 -2.70
N HIS A 57 6.39 -11.75 -3.15
CA HIS A 57 7.01 -11.43 -4.43
C HIS A 57 8.50 -11.84 -4.44
N ALA A 58 9.29 -11.38 -3.47
CA ALA A 58 10.70 -11.71 -3.40
C ALA A 58 10.93 -13.22 -3.22
N ALA A 59 10.12 -13.87 -2.38
CA ALA A 59 10.17 -15.31 -2.15
C ALA A 59 9.89 -16.12 -3.43
N SER A 60 8.94 -15.70 -4.26
CA SER A 60 8.61 -16.40 -5.52
C SER A 60 9.76 -16.41 -6.54
N HIS A 61 10.71 -15.46 -6.43
CA HIS A 61 11.88 -15.35 -7.29
C HIS A 61 13.18 -15.86 -6.63
N THR A 62 13.10 -16.32 -5.37
CA THR A 62 14.27 -16.78 -4.61
C THR A 62 14.28 -18.31 -4.53
N PRO A 63 15.34 -18.99 -4.98
CA PRO A 63 15.45 -20.45 -4.90
C PRO A 63 15.28 -20.96 -3.45
N LEU A 64 14.57 -22.07 -3.28
CA LEU A 64 14.42 -22.69 -1.97
C LEU A 64 15.69 -23.44 -1.57
N VAL A 65 16.01 -23.35 -0.28
CA VAL A 65 17.08 -24.11 0.39
C VAL A 65 16.42 -25.11 1.34
N SER A 66 16.95 -26.34 1.44
CA SER A 66 16.45 -27.34 2.40
C SER A 66 16.34 -26.77 3.81
N LEU A 67 15.27 -27.13 4.52
CA LEU A 67 15.12 -26.85 5.94
C LEU A 67 15.77 -27.97 6.75
N ASP A 68 16.41 -27.58 7.85
CA ASP A 68 16.77 -28.53 8.90
C ASP A 68 15.50 -29.17 9.48
N LYS A 69 15.55 -30.46 9.80
CA LYS A 69 14.40 -31.21 10.33
C LYS A 69 13.77 -30.58 11.57
N ASN A 70 14.57 -29.90 12.40
CA ASN A 70 14.08 -29.20 13.59
C ASN A 70 13.18 -27.99 13.26
N LYS A 71 13.24 -27.44 12.03
CA LYS A 71 12.40 -26.34 11.55
C LYS A 71 11.10 -26.80 10.90
N HIS A 72 10.92 -28.10 10.65
CA HIS A 72 9.69 -28.62 10.03
C HIS A 72 8.44 -28.26 10.85
N SER A 73 8.50 -28.44 12.18
CA SER A 73 7.38 -28.10 13.06
C SER A 73 7.04 -26.60 13.05
N LEU A 74 8.04 -25.74 12.88
CA LEU A 74 7.83 -24.29 12.70
C LEU A 74 7.15 -24.00 11.37
N LEU A 75 7.62 -24.56 10.26
CA LEU A 75 6.98 -24.35 8.96
C LEU A 75 5.51 -24.81 8.97
N ILE A 76 5.23 -25.96 9.57
CA ILE A 76 3.87 -26.48 9.71
C ILE A 76 2.99 -25.50 10.51
N SER A 77 3.48 -24.97 11.64
CA SER A 77 2.70 -24.03 12.46
C SER A 77 2.45 -22.69 11.75
N LEU A 78 3.40 -22.21 10.95
CA LEU A 78 3.25 -21.01 10.11
C LEU A 78 2.18 -21.21 9.03
N VAL A 79 2.18 -22.37 8.37
CA VAL A 79 1.15 -22.73 7.37
C VAL A 79 -0.23 -22.78 8.03
N GLU A 80 -0.36 -23.38 9.20
CA GLU A 80 -1.63 -23.39 9.94
C GLU A 80 -2.09 -21.99 10.34
N THR A 81 -1.15 -21.13 10.74
CA THR A 81 -1.44 -19.74 11.09
C THR A 81 -1.97 -18.97 9.88
N ARG A 82 -1.35 -19.16 8.70
CA ARG A 82 -1.82 -18.55 7.45
C ARG A 82 -3.21 -19.06 7.05
N ILE A 83 -3.45 -20.36 7.14
CA ILE A 83 -4.74 -21.00 6.82
C ILE A 83 -5.87 -20.48 7.74
N LYS A 84 -5.56 -20.16 8.99
CA LYS A 84 -6.52 -19.57 9.94
C LYS A 84 -6.86 -18.10 9.64
N GLY A 85 -6.22 -17.48 8.66
CA GLY A 85 -6.56 -16.13 8.20
C GLY A 85 -5.56 -15.05 8.58
N THR A 86 -4.45 -15.35 9.28
CA THR A 86 -3.43 -14.34 9.56
C THR A 86 -2.75 -13.89 8.25
N PRO A 87 -2.66 -12.58 7.96
CA PRO A 87 -2.04 -12.09 6.73
C PRO A 87 -0.60 -12.57 6.54
N LEU A 88 -0.25 -13.02 5.34
CA LEU A 88 1.11 -13.51 5.04
C LEU A 88 2.18 -12.45 5.30
N ALA A 89 1.89 -11.18 4.98
CA ALA A 89 2.81 -10.07 5.21
C ALA A 89 3.12 -9.84 6.70
N TYR A 90 2.17 -10.12 7.60
CA TYR A 90 2.38 -10.03 9.05
C TYR A 90 3.15 -11.23 9.58
N ILE A 91 2.94 -12.43 9.01
CA ILE A 91 3.73 -13.61 9.35
C ILE A 91 5.19 -13.42 8.95
N THR A 92 5.44 -12.95 7.73
CA THR A 92 6.81 -12.76 7.19
C THR A 92 7.46 -11.47 7.67
N GLY A 93 6.66 -10.49 8.13
CA GLY A 93 7.09 -9.14 8.45
C GLY A 93 7.50 -8.33 7.22
N ARG A 94 7.05 -8.71 6.03
CA ARG A 94 7.47 -8.13 4.74
C ARG A 94 6.29 -7.95 3.78
N GLN A 95 6.32 -6.87 3.02
CA GLN A 95 5.40 -6.66 1.90
C GLN A 95 6.13 -6.03 0.71
N ASN A 96 5.72 -6.38 -0.52
CA ASN A 96 6.20 -5.71 -1.73
C ASN A 96 5.23 -4.61 -2.15
N PHE A 97 5.75 -3.45 -2.54
CA PHE A 97 4.97 -2.38 -3.17
C PHE A 97 5.80 -1.68 -4.25
N MET A 98 5.35 -1.67 -5.49
CA MET A 98 6.05 -1.03 -6.62
C MET A 98 7.51 -1.51 -6.79
N GLY A 99 7.78 -2.77 -6.44
CA GLY A 99 9.11 -3.39 -6.43
C GLY A 99 9.98 -3.02 -5.22
N LEU A 100 9.42 -2.34 -4.21
CA LEU A 100 10.08 -2.08 -2.94
C LEU A 100 9.73 -3.15 -1.93
N GLU A 101 10.75 -3.71 -1.29
CA GLU A 101 10.59 -4.57 -0.13
C GLU A 101 10.41 -3.71 1.13
N LEU A 102 9.26 -3.80 1.78
CA LEU A 102 8.90 -3.01 2.96
C LEU A 102 8.79 -3.92 4.19
N LEU A 103 9.18 -3.38 5.35
CA LEU A 103 8.80 -3.91 6.66
C LEU A 103 7.28 -3.77 6.82
N CYS A 104 6.65 -4.80 7.36
CA CYS A 104 5.21 -4.86 7.55
C CYS A 104 4.86 -5.39 8.95
N ASN A 105 3.87 -4.78 9.61
CA ASN A 105 3.27 -5.25 10.86
C ASN A 105 1.91 -4.55 11.06
N GLU A 106 1.23 -4.86 12.18
CA GLU A 106 -0.11 -4.38 12.55
C GLU A 106 -0.22 -2.85 12.77
N ALA A 107 0.88 -2.10 12.66
CA ALA A 107 0.86 -0.64 12.82
C ALA A 107 0.18 0.11 11.67
N ALA A 108 0.07 -0.51 10.49
CA ALA A 108 -0.50 0.09 9.29
C ALA A 108 -1.18 -0.95 8.39
N LEU A 109 -2.02 -0.47 7.47
CA LEU A 109 -2.62 -1.27 6.40
C LEU A 109 -1.53 -1.89 5.54
N ILE A 110 -1.72 -3.14 5.13
CA ILE A 110 -0.84 -3.81 4.19
C ILE A 110 -1.00 -3.13 2.81
N PRO A 111 0.08 -2.62 2.18
CA PRO A 111 0.02 -2.06 0.83
C PRO A 111 -0.65 -3.02 -0.16
N ARG A 112 -1.62 -2.50 -0.93
CA ARG A 112 -2.44 -3.26 -1.88
C ARG A 112 -1.98 -3.05 -3.32
N LYS A 113 -2.29 -4.03 -4.18
CA LYS A 113 -1.98 -3.96 -5.61
C LYS A 113 -2.69 -2.78 -6.27
N GLU A 114 -3.93 -2.48 -5.88
CA GLU A 114 -4.69 -1.38 -6.50
C GLU A 114 -4.12 0.00 -6.17
N THR A 115 -3.47 0.17 -5.02
CA THR A 115 -2.77 1.41 -4.66
C THR A 115 -1.56 1.68 -5.58
N GLU A 116 -1.05 0.67 -6.29
CA GLU A 116 -0.02 0.86 -7.32
C GLU A 116 -0.53 1.71 -8.50
N LEU A 117 -1.83 1.66 -8.82
CA LEU A 117 -2.42 2.54 -9.85
C LEU A 117 -2.32 4.03 -9.44
N LEU A 118 -2.52 4.33 -8.16
CA LEU A 118 -2.31 5.68 -7.62
C LEU A 118 -0.83 6.06 -7.71
N ALA A 119 0.07 5.15 -7.32
CA ALA A 119 1.51 5.38 -7.38
C ALA A 119 1.98 5.72 -8.81
N GLU A 120 1.58 4.92 -9.81
CA GLU A 120 1.92 5.14 -11.21
C GLU A 120 1.43 6.50 -11.72
N ALA A 121 0.18 6.86 -11.42
CA ALA A 121 -0.40 8.14 -11.81
C ALA A 121 0.34 9.33 -11.16
N CYS A 122 0.67 9.22 -9.88
CA CYS A 122 1.45 10.23 -9.17
C CYS A 122 2.86 10.39 -9.77
N LEU A 123 3.54 9.28 -10.06
CA LEU A 123 4.91 9.29 -10.63
C LEU A 123 4.97 10.01 -11.97
N GLN A 124 3.99 9.83 -12.85
CA GLN A 124 3.91 10.57 -14.13
C GLN A 124 3.97 12.08 -13.91
N HIS A 125 3.25 12.58 -12.89
CA HIS A 125 3.19 14.00 -12.59
C HIS A 125 4.45 14.52 -11.89
N LEU A 126 5.04 13.72 -11.00
CA LEU A 126 6.28 14.09 -10.31
C LEU A 126 7.47 14.16 -11.26
N LEU A 127 7.56 13.23 -12.22
CA LEU A 127 8.59 13.25 -13.27
C LEU A 127 8.45 14.52 -14.13
N ALA A 128 7.25 14.80 -14.63
CA ALA A 128 7.01 15.99 -15.46
C ALA A 128 7.28 17.32 -14.71
N ALA A 129 6.91 17.40 -13.43
CA ALA A 129 7.20 18.56 -12.59
C ALA A 129 8.71 18.75 -12.38
N THR A 130 9.43 17.65 -12.15
CA THR A 130 10.89 17.65 -11.97
C THR A 130 11.62 18.01 -13.26
N GLU A 131 11.18 17.51 -14.41
CA GLU A 131 11.72 17.90 -15.73
C GLU A 131 11.58 19.40 -15.99
N SER A 132 10.47 19.99 -15.54
CA SER A 132 10.18 21.42 -15.76
C SER A 132 10.89 22.34 -14.78
N SER A 133 11.07 21.93 -13.51
CA SER A 133 11.49 22.83 -12.42
C SER A 133 12.74 22.37 -11.66
N GLY A 134 13.32 21.22 -12.02
CA GLY A 134 14.47 20.60 -11.36
C GLY A 134 14.16 19.87 -10.05
N SER A 135 12.98 20.07 -9.47
CA SER A 135 12.47 19.36 -8.29
C SER A 135 10.94 19.35 -8.27
N ALA A 136 10.37 18.48 -7.43
CA ALA A 136 8.93 18.40 -7.18
C ALA A 136 8.66 18.19 -5.70
N ASN A 137 7.64 18.87 -5.17
CA ASN A 137 7.21 18.73 -3.79
C ASN A 137 5.91 17.93 -3.75
N VAL A 138 5.88 16.87 -2.94
CA VAL A 138 4.71 15.99 -2.81
C VAL A 138 4.34 15.74 -1.35
N LEU A 139 3.04 15.77 -1.08
CA LEU A 139 2.46 15.35 0.19
C LEU A 139 1.55 14.16 -0.04
N ASP A 140 1.80 13.06 0.67
CA ASP A 140 0.90 11.92 0.75
C ASP A 140 0.19 11.92 2.10
N LEU A 141 -1.15 12.00 2.08
CA LEU A 141 -1.99 11.81 3.26
C LEU A 141 -2.34 10.34 3.42
N PHE A 142 -2.58 9.90 4.66
CA PHE A 142 -2.88 8.50 5.00
C PHE A 142 -1.73 7.58 4.62
N THR A 143 -0.51 8.00 4.94
CA THR A 143 0.69 7.36 4.39
C THR A 143 0.93 5.95 4.90
N GLY A 144 0.33 5.55 6.02
CA GLY A 144 0.42 4.21 6.56
C GLY A 144 1.87 3.78 6.76
N SER A 145 2.28 2.71 6.05
CA SER A 145 3.64 2.17 6.09
C SER A 145 4.66 2.98 5.26
N GLY A 146 4.24 4.08 4.64
CA GLY A 146 5.07 4.95 3.81
C GLY A 146 5.22 4.48 2.36
N ASN A 147 4.41 3.52 1.90
CA ASN A 147 4.59 2.85 0.62
C ASN A 147 4.56 3.81 -0.59
N LEU A 148 3.67 4.81 -0.60
CA LEU A 148 3.61 5.83 -1.65
C LEU A 148 4.81 6.81 -1.57
N PRO A 149 5.09 7.50 -0.44
CA PRO A 149 6.26 8.38 -0.34
C PRO A 149 7.59 7.73 -0.65
N LEU A 150 7.81 6.50 -0.17
CA LEU A 150 9.06 5.78 -0.42
C LEU A 150 9.19 5.40 -1.90
N CYS A 151 8.08 5.01 -2.55
CA CYS A 151 8.04 4.81 -3.99
C CYS A 151 8.40 6.10 -4.73
N PHE A 152 7.79 7.23 -4.38
CA PHE A 152 8.07 8.52 -5.00
C PHE A 152 9.53 8.91 -4.84
N LYS A 153 10.08 8.80 -3.62
CA LYS A 153 11.47 9.16 -3.36
C LYS A 153 12.47 8.25 -4.09
N LYS A 154 12.18 6.95 -4.19
CA LYS A 154 13.04 6.00 -4.92
C LYS A 154 13.07 6.31 -6.42
N ARG A 155 11.91 6.63 -7.01
CA ARG A 155 11.77 6.81 -8.46
C ARG A 155 12.08 8.23 -8.93
N VAL A 156 11.92 9.22 -8.06
CA VAL A 156 12.17 10.64 -8.34
C VAL A 156 13.06 11.21 -7.22
N SER A 157 14.37 11.04 -7.35
CA SER A 157 15.32 11.37 -6.28
C SER A 157 15.35 12.86 -5.93
N GLN A 158 15.04 13.74 -6.89
CA GLN A 158 14.92 15.18 -6.72
C GLN A 158 13.64 15.62 -5.99
N ALA A 159 12.68 14.71 -5.78
CA ALA A 159 11.45 15.05 -5.09
C ALA A 159 11.69 15.30 -3.58
N GLN A 160 11.06 16.35 -3.06
CA GLN A 160 10.87 16.56 -1.64
C GLN A 160 9.54 15.91 -1.25
N VAL A 161 9.64 14.85 -0.45
CA VAL A 161 8.51 13.96 -0.19
C VAL A 161 8.12 14.04 1.27
N PHE A 162 6.82 14.27 1.50
CA PHE A 162 6.18 14.31 2.80
C PHE A 162 5.14 13.21 2.88
N GLY A 163 5.14 12.45 3.97
CA GLY A 163 4.08 11.49 4.30
C GLY A 163 3.43 11.88 5.61
N ALA A 164 2.10 11.84 5.67
CA ALA A 164 1.35 12.21 6.85
C ALA A 164 0.30 11.16 7.20
N ASP A 165 0.16 10.88 8.50
CA ASP A 165 -0.82 9.93 9.02
C ASP A 165 -1.26 10.35 10.42
N LEU A 166 -2.49 10.01 10.80
CA LEU A 166 -2.99 10.24 12.15
C LEU A 166 -2.31 9.29 13.16
N SER A 167 -1.93 8.09 12.71
CA SER A 167 -1.36 7.06 13.56
C SER A 167 0.14 7.26 13.77
N GLU A 168 0.55 7.54 15.01
CA GLU A 168 1.96 7.57 15.41
C GLU A 168 2.68 6.25 15.15
N LYS A 169 1.97 5.12 15.31
CA LYS A 169 2.50 3.78 15.03
C LYS A 169 2.79 3.61 13.54
N ALA A 170 1.89 4.08 12.67
CA ALA A 170 2.07 4.05 11.22
C ALA A 170 3.28 4.92 10.82
N ILE A 171 3.37 6.15 11.33
CA ILE A 171 4.52 7.03 11.11
C ILE A 171 5.83 6.40 11.56
N THR A 172 5.84 5.72 12.71
CA THR A 172 7.03 5.00 13.19
C THR A 172 7.43 3.86 12.24
N LEU A 173 6.46 3.11 11.70
CA LEU A 173 6.73 2.07 10.70
C LEU A 173 7.24 2.69 9.39
N ALA A 174 6.66 3.78 8.93
CA ALA A 174 7.08 4.49 7.72
C ALA A 174 8.53 5.01 7.83
N GLN A 175 8.90 5.55 9.00
CA GLN A 175 10.28 5.95 9.30
C GLN A 175 11.25 4.76 9.28
N LYS A 176 10.87 3.63 9.88
CA LYS A 176 11.67 2.39 9.83
C LYS A 176 11.83 1.87 8.40
N ASN A 177 10.80 1.98 7.57
CA ASN A 177 10.88 1.62 6.16
C ASN A 177 11.82 2.57 5.38
N ALA A 178 11.81 3.85 5.70
CA ALA A 178 12.74 4.82 5.12
C ALA A 178 14.20 4.47 5.47
N GLU A 179 14.46 4.16 6.73
CA GLU A 179 15.77 3.70 7.20
C GLU A 179 16.19 2.39 6.52
N PHE A 180 15.30 1.39 6.50
CA PHE A 180 15.52 0.09 5.88
C PHE A 180 15.88 0.20 4.39
N LEU A 181 15.28 1.16 3.67
CA LEU A 181 15.53 1.40 2.25
C LEU A 181 16.64 2.42 1.97
N GLY A 182 17.19 3.07 3.00
CA GLY A 182 18.15 4.17 2.85
C GLY A 182 17.58 5.39 2.11
N LEU A 183 16.29 5.68 2.29
CA LEU A 183 15.58 6.78 1.62
C LEU A 183 15.27 7.91 2.60
N GLN A 184 15.35 9.15 2.12
CA GLN A 184 15.04 10.34 2.92
C GLN A 184 13.65 10.88 2.58
N VAL A 185 12.71 10.71 3.50
CA VAL A 185 11.32 11.19 3.43
C VAL A 185 10.94 11.85 4.75
N GLN A 186 10.14 12.91 4.72
CA GLN A 186 9.65 13.58 5.93
C GLN A 186 8.30 12.99 6.34
N PHE A 187 8.26 12.27 7.46
CA PHE A 187 7.03 11.68 8.00
C PHE A 187 6.52 12.45 9.21
N LEU A 188 5.25 12.82 9.19
CA LEU A 188 4.61 13.69 10.17
C LEU A 188 3.32 13.08 10.71
N VAL A 189 3.15 13.08 12.02
CA VAL A 189 1.84 12.78 12.63
C VAL A 189 0.92 13.96 12.37
N SER A 190 -0.22 13.73 11.72
CA SER A 190 -1.14 14.78 11.29
C SER A 190 -2.56 14.24 11.21
N ASP A 191 -3.51 14.99 11.79
CA ASP A 191 -4.92 14.84 11.43
C ASP A 191 -5.14 15.63 10.15
N MET A 192 -5.19 14.91 9.02
CA MET A 192 -5.32 15.52 7.70
C MET A 192 -4.20 16.53 7.46
N PHE A 193 -4.51 17.82 7.35
CA PHE A 193 -3.56 18.89 7.05
C PHE A 193 -3.04 19.65 8.28
N SER A 194 -3.33 19.19 9.51
CA SER A 194 -3.02 19.94 10.74
C SER A 194 -1.52 20.23 10.93
N ALA A 195 -0.64 19.34 10.45
CA ALA A 195 0.81 19.55 10.47
C ALA A 195 1.33 20.56 9.41
N PHE A 196 0.47 21.01 8.48
CA PHE A 196 0.84 21.84 7.33
C PHE A 196 0.24 23.25 7.40
N THR A 197 0.08 23.79 8.59
CA THR A 197 -0.53 25.11 8.83
C THR A 197 0.43 26.29 8.64
N ASP A 198 1.75 26.05 8.76
CA ASP A 198 2.79 27.05 8.56
C ASP A 198 2.68 27.72 7.16
N ALA A 199 2.96 29.02 7.11
CA ALA A 199 2.91 29.82 5.89
C ALA A 199 3.78 29.26 4.77
N LYS A 200 4.90 28.59 5.08
CA LYS A 200 5.81 27.96 4.12
C LYS A 200 5.14 26.91 3.24
N PHE A 201 4.06 26.29 3.72
CA PHE A 201 3.32 25.25 2.99
C PHE A 201 2.24 25.83 2.06
N THR A 202 2.01 27.15 2.10
CA THR A 202 1.08 27.80 1.16
C THR A 202 1.62 27.68 -0.26
N SER A 203 0.82 27.13 -1.17
CA SER A 203 1.19 26.90 -2.57
C SER A 203 2.56 26.21 -2.73
N TYR A 204 2.81 25.19 -1.92
CA TYR A 204 4.11 24.54 -1.82
C TYR A 204 4.20 23.22 -2.59
N PHE A 205 3.10 22.48 -2.71
CA PHE A 205 3.10 21.13 -3.30
C PHE A 205 2.72 21.14 -4.77
N ASP A 206 3.50 20.44 -5.59
CA ASP A 206 3.14 20.13 -6.98
C ASP A 206 2.06 19.05 -7.04
N LEU A 207 2.04 18.17 -6.03
CA LEU A 207 1.14 17.03 -5.93
C LEU A 207 0.73 16.79 -4.46
N ILE A 208 -0.56 16.57 -4.24
CA ILE A 208 -1.08 15.96 -3.02
C ILE A 208 -1.71 14.61 -3.39
N SER A 209 -1.25 13.54 -2.77
CA SER A 209 -1.79 12.18 -2.91
C SER A 209 -2.48 11.71 -1.63
N GLY A 210 -3.24 10.62 -1.73
CA GLY A 210 -3.62 9.85 -0.55
C GLY A 210 -4.49 8.64 -0.89
N ALA A 211 -4.39 7.60 -0.06
CA ALA A 211 -5.28 6.45 -0.08
C ALA A 211 -6.14 6.47 1.19
N PRO A 212 -7.16 7.37 1.25
CA PRO A 212 -7.95 7.53 2.46
C PRO A 212 -8.74 6.25 2.78
N PRO A 213 -9.06 6.01 4.06
CA PRO A 213 -10.08 5.04 4.42
C PRO A 213 -11.38 5.35 3.65
N TYR A 214 -12.09 4.33 3.17
CA TYR A 214 -13.30 4.50 2.36
C TYR A 214 -14.42 3.49 2.67
N ILE A 215 -14.17 2.50 3.52
CA ILE A 215 -15.18 1.52 3.94
C ILE A 215 -16.12 2.18 4.93
N SER A 216 -17.42 2.07 4.70
CA SER A 216 -18.41 2.55 5.66
C SER A 216 -18.48 1.62 6.86
N SER A 217 -18.77 2.18 8.05
CA SER A 217 -18.87 1.39 9.29
C SER A 217 -19.81 0.17 9.16
N ALA A 218 -20.92 0.31 8.42
CA ALA A 218 -21.89 -0.78 8.18
C ALA A 218 -21.40 -1.91 7.25
N ASN A 219 -20.23 -1.75 6.60
CA ASN A 219 -19.64 -2.74 5.70
C ASN A 219 -18.35 -3.35 6.26
N VAL A 220 -17.89 -2.93 7.45
CA VAL A 220 -16.70 -3.50 8.10
C VAL A 220 -16.88 -4.99 8.37
N ASP A 221 -18.05 -5.40 8.87
CA ASP A 221 -18.38 -6.81 9.15
C ASP A 221 -18.47 -7.70 7.89
N LYS A 222 -18.44 -7.10 6.69
CA LYS A 222 -18.46 -7.83 5.40
C LYS A 222 -17.07 -7.97 4.78
N MET A 223 -16.06 -7.37 5.39
CA MET A 223 -14.67 -7.50 4.94
C MET A 223 -14.17 -8.91 5.24
N ALA A 224 -13.21 -9.38 4.46
CA ALA A 224 -12.56 -10.65 4.76
C ALA A 224 -11.95 -10.61 6.17
N ASP A 225 -12.10 -11.69 6.94
CA ASP A 225 -11.58 -11.79 8.32
C ASP A 225 -10.08 -11.51 8.40
N GLU A 226 -9.33 -11.85 7.34
CA GLU A 226 -7.91 -11.52 7.21
C GLU A 226 -7.63 -10.02 7.32
N ILE A 227 -8.58 -9.16 6.92
CA ILE A 227 -8.46 -7.71 6.97
C ILE A 227 -9.10 -7.17 8.24
N SER A 228 -10.38 -7.45 8.48
CA SER A 228 -11.13 -6.88 9.63
C SER A 228 -10.64 -7.39 10.99
N GLY A 229 -10.10 -8.61 11.04
CA GLY A 229 -9.60 -9.23 12.27
C GLY A 229 -8.14 -8.90 12.61
N HIS A 230 -7.35 -8.35 11.68
CA HIS A 230 -5.90 -8.18 11.85
C HIS A 230 -5.38 -6.79 11.50
N GLU A 231 -5.93 -6.11 10.50
CA GLU A 231 -5.45 -4.78 10.09
C GLU A 231 -6.12 -3.67 10.92
N PRO A 232 -5.43 -2.54 11.17
CA PRO A 232 -5.98 -1.48 12.03
C PRO A 232 -7.24 -0.85 11.43
N SER A 233 -8.35 -0.88 12.17
CA SER A 233 -9.67 -0.43 11.68
C SER A 233 -9.68 1.00 11.16
N MET A 234 -8.92 1.90 11.82
CA MET A 234 -8.78 3.29 11.39
C MET A 234 -8.20 3.47 9.98
N ALA A 235 -7.55 2.44 9.42
CA ALA A 235 -6.96 2.51 8.09
C ALA A 235 -7.94 2.19 6.97
N PHE A 236 -9.12 1.62 7.27
CA PHE A 236 -10.14 1.30 6.27
C PHE A 236 -11.52 1.89 6.57
N GLU A 237 -11.86 2.15 7.84
CA GLU A 237 -13.15 2.73 8.23
C GLU A 237 -13.20 4.25 8.05
N ALA A 238 -14.21 4.75 7.33
CA ALA A 238 -14.41 6.18 7.04
C ALA A 238 -15.77 6.71 7.49
N GLY A 239 -16.28 6.15 8.59
CA GLY A 239 -17.55 6.53 9.19
C GLY A 239 -18.77 6.10 8.36
N PRO A 240 -19.97 6.64 8.64
CA PRO A 240 -21.23 6.08 8.11
C PRO A 240 -21.33 6.07 6.58
N PHE A 241 -20.72 7.04 5.92
CA PHE A 241 -20.86 7.26 4.48
C PHE A 241 -19.57 7.05 3.68
N GLY A 242 -18.42 6.88 4.33
CA GLY A 242 -17.14 6.68 3.64
C GLY A 242 -16.63 7.86 2.82
N ILE A 243 -17.16 9.08 3.01
CA ILE A 243 -16.86 10.27 2.18
C ILE A 243 -16.23 11.47 2.90
N LYS A 244 -16.06 11.37 4.23
CA LYS A 244 -15.56 12.47 5.05
C LYS A 244 -14.20 12.95 4.56
N PHE A 245 -13.26 12.02 4.40
CA PHE A 245 -11.89 12.33 4.01
C PHE A 245 -11.78 12.92 2.60
N PHE A 246 -12.51 12.38 1.63
CA PHE A 246 -12.58 12.98 0.29
C PHE A 246 -13.08 14.43 0.32
N THR A 247 -14.13 14.70 1.11
CA THR A 247 -14.68 16.05 1.23
C THR A 247 -13.64 17.02 1.79
N GLN A 248 -12.88 16.57 2.79
CA GLN A 248 -11.87 17.38 3.44
C GLN A 248 -10.64 17.62 2.54
N MET A 249 -10.13 16.58 1.86
CA MET A 249 -9.05 16.71 0.87
C MET A 249 -9.44 17.70 -0.23
N ILE A 250 -10.62 17.54 -0.84
CA ILE A 250 -11.11 18.44 -1.89
C ILE A 250 -11.17 19.89 -1.40
N LYS A 251 -11.60 20.12 -0.16
CA LYS A 251 -11.75 21.46 0.40
C LYS A 251 -10.42 22.13 0.75
N GLU A 252 -9.49 21.39 1.35
CA GLU A 252 -8.30 21.97 1.99
C GLU A 252 -7.04 21.93 1.13
N SER A 253 -6.91 20.96 0.21
CA SER A 253 -5.77 20.88 -0.73
C SER A 253 -5.49 22.17 -1.53
N PRO A 254 -6.47 22.99 -1.96
CA PRO A 254 -6.20 24.16 -2.78
C PRO A 254 -5.23 25.17 -2.17
N ARG A 255 -5.24 25.34 -0.84
CA ARG A 255 -4.31 26.27 -0.15
C ARG A 255 -2.86 25.83 -0.26
N LEU A 256 -2.63 24.52 -0.33
CA LEU A 256 -1.31 23.90 -0.25
C LEU A 256 -0.73 23.59 -1.64
N LEU A 257 -1.58 23.44 -2.65
CA LEU A 257 -1.17 23.19 -4.02
C LEU A 257 -0.62 24.46 -4.68
N LYS A 258 0.49 24.31 -5.41
CA LYS A 258 0.96 25.31 -6.37
C LYS A 258 -0.10 25.56 -7.44
N PRO A 259 -0.08 26.72 -8.14
CA PRO A 259 -0.87 26.91 -9.35
C PRO A 259 -0.68 25.72 -10.31
N ARG A 260 -1.78 25.15 -10.79
CA ARG A 260 -1.79 23.94 -11.65
C ARG A 260 -1.23 22.66 -11.00
N GLY A 261 -0.98 22.67 -9.68
CA GLY A 261 -0.68 21.47 -8.89
C GLY A 261 -1.86 20.49 -8.89
N LYS A 262 -1.61 19.24 -8.51
CA LYS A 262 -2.60 18.18 -8.66
C LYS A 262 -2.99 17.52 -7.34
N LEU A 263 -4.27 17.15 -7.22
CA LEU A 263 -4.82 16.31 -6.17
C LEU A 263 -5.16 14.95 -6.77
N LEU A 264 -4.54 13.89 -6.26
CA LEU A 264 -4.84 12.51 -6.64
C LEU A 264 -5.22 11.70 -5.40
N PHE A 265 -6.21 10.83 -5.49
CA PHE A 265 -6.48 9.90 -4.40
C PHE A 265 -7.18 8.63 -4.87
N GLU A 266 -6.95 7.56 -4.12
CA GLU A 266 -7.63 6.27 -4.31
C GLU A 266 -9.11 6.39 -3.88
N VAL A 267 -9.99 5.70 -4.59
CA VAL A 267 -11.42 5.60 -4.25
C VAL A 267 -11.86 4.15 -4.20
N GLY A 268 -12.75 3.84 -3.27
CA GLY A 268 -13.37 2.53 -3.17
C GLY A 268 -14.28 2.21 -4.35
N LEU A 269 -14.50 0.92 -4.61
CA LEU A 269 -15.38 0.44 -5.66
C LEU A 269 -16.77 1.10 -5.56
N GLY A 270 -17.27 1.65 -6.67
CA GLY A 270 -18.57 2.32 -6.74
C GLY A 270 -18.60 3.77 -6.24
N GLN A 271 -17.54 4.27 -5.58
CA GLN A 271 -17.52 5.66 -5.07
C GLN A 271 -17.02 6.69 -6.11
N GLY A 272 -16.22 6.26 -7.08
CA GLY A 272 -15.49 7.15 -7.98
C GLY A 272 -16.36 8.15 -8.73
N GLU A 273 -17.50 7.74 -9.31
CA GLU A 273 -18.36 8.67 -10.05
C GLU A 273 -19.02 9.72 -9.16
N GLY A 274 -19.40 9.35 -7.93
CA GLY A 274 -19.97 10.28 -6.96
C GLY A 274 -18.97 11.34 -6.52
N ILE A 275 -17.72 10.95 -6.28
CA ILE A 275 -16.65 11.87 -5.86
C ILE A 275 -16.18 12.73 -7.05
N ALA A 276 -16.09 12.17 -8.26
CA ALA A 276 -15.76 12.94 -9.47
C ALA A 276 -16.77 14.08 -9.73
N LYS A 277 -18.07 13.84 -9.47
CA LYS A 277 -19.10 14.88 -9.53
C LYS A 277 -18.88 16.00 -8.51
N ARG A 278 -18.39 15.67 -7.30
CA ARG A 278 -18.04 16.66 -6.26
C ARG A 278 -16.86 17.52 -6.70
N LEU A 279 -15.80 16.89 -7.21
CA LEU A 279 -14.65 17.59 -7.80
C LEU A 279 -15.07 18.54 -8.92
N LYS A 280 -15.89 18.08 -9.87
CA LYS A 280 -16.38 18.90 -10.99
C LYS A 280 -17.21 20.11 -10.56
N LYS A 281 -17.90 20.04 -9.42
CA LYS A 281 -18.68 21.15 -8.86
C LYS A 281 -17.82 22.18 -8.12
N ASN A 282 -16.60 21.80 -7.70
CA ASN A 282 -15.70 22.69 -7.00
C ASN A 282 -14.89 23.51 -8.02
N LYS A 283 -15.09 24.84 -8.01
CA LYS A 283 -14.46 25.79 -8.94
C LYS A 283 -12.94 25.89 -8.79
N SER A 284 -12.37 25.41 -7.70
CA SER A 284 -10.92 25.37 -7.51
C SER A 284 -10.23 24.35 -8.41
N TYR A 285 -10.96 23.38 -8.98
CA TYR A 285 -10.37 22.31 -9.78
C TYR A 285 -10.87 22.29 -11.21
N GLU A 286 -9.99 21.82 -12.09
CA GLU A 286 -10.24 21.56 -13.49
C GLU A 286 -9.58 20.24 -13.93
N ASN A 287 -9.84 19.81 -15.17
CA ASN A 287 -9.27 18.60 -15.77
C ASN A 287 -9.43 17.33 -14.92
N ILE A 288 -10.65 17.07 -14.43
CA ILE A 288 -10.94 15.89 -13.61
C ILE A 288 -10.81 14.61 -14.44
N ARG A 289 -9.85 13.75 -14.09
CA ARG A 289 -9.62 12.45 -14.72
C ARG A 289 -10.04 11.31 -13.79
N ARG A 290 -10.51 10.23 -14.41
CA ARG A 290 -10.85 8.97 -13.75
C ARG A 290 -9.90 7.92 -14.29
N ILE A 291 -9.08 7.36 -13.42
CA ILE A 291 -8.17 6.28 -13.78
C ILE A 291 -8.83 4.98 -13.33
N ARG A 292 -8.87 4.03 -14.24
CA ARG A 292 -9.61 2.77 -14.09
C ARG A 292 -8.65 1.61 -13.93
N ASP A 293 -9.06 0.61 -13.16
CA ASP A 293 -8.40 -0.69 -13.15
C ASP A 293 -8.68 -1.47 -14.44
N GLU A 294 -8.08 -2.66 -14.55
CA GLU A 294 -8.25 -3.58 -15.68
C GLU A 294 -9.71 -4.03 -15.90
N ASN A 295 -10.54 -3.96 -14.85
CA ASN A 295 -11.97 -4.29 -14.89
C ASN A 295 -12.84 -3.07 -15.24
N GLY A 296 -12.23 -1.92 -15.54
CA GLY A 296 -12.93 -0.69 -15.91
C GLY A 296 -13.52 0.07 -14.72
N ASN A 297 -13.23 -0.32 -13.47
CA ASN A 297 -13.71 0.39 -12.29
C ASN A 297 -12.84 1.60 -12.01
N VAL A 298 -13.46 2.74 -11.65
CA VAL A 298 -12.69 3.92 -11.22
C VAL A 298 -12.05 3.61 -9.87
N ARG A 299 -10.72 3.61 -9.82
CA ARG A 299 -9.94 3.41 -8.57
C ARG A 299 -9.14 4.63 -8.17
N VAL A 300 -8.84 5.55 -9.09
CA VAL A 300 -8.14 6.81 -8.77
C VAL A 300 -8.85 7.98 -9.43
N LEU A 301 -8.99 9.07 -8.68
CA LEU A 301 -9.40 10.35 -9.19
C LEU A 301 -8.22 11.31 -9.20
N GLU A 302 -8.08 12.03 -10.30
CA GLU A 302 -7.10 13.11 -10.48
C GLU A 302 -7.85 14.41 -10.74
N ALA A 303 -7.42 15.48 -10.07
CA ALA A 303 -7.89 16.84 -10.29
C ALA A 303 -6.71 17.79 -10.34
N ARG A 304 -6.76 18.79 -11.22
CA ARG A 304 -5.76 19.85 -11.29
C ARG A 304 -6.31 21.12 -10.65
N LEU A 305 -5.53 21.81 -9.84
CA LEU A 305 -5.88 23.14 -9.36
C LEU A 305 -6.02 24.09 -10.56
N ALA A 306 -7.10 24.85 -10.60
CA ALA A 306 -7.28 25.93 -11.57
C ALA A 306 -6.12 26.94 -11.43
N GLY A 307 -5.68 27.47 -12.58
CA GLY A 307 -4.62 28.48 -12.64
C GLY A 307 -5.08 29.85 -12.14
#